data_AF-A0AA35W2Z0-F1
#
_entry.id   AF-A0AA35W2Z0-F1
#
_cell.length_a   1.000
_cell.length_b   1.000
_cell.length_c   1.000
_cell.angle_alpha   90.00
_cell.angle_beta   90.00
_cell.angle_gamma   90.00
#
_symmetry.space_group_name_H-M   'P 1'
#
loop_
_entity.id
_entity.type
_entity.pdbx_description
1 polymer ?
#
loop_
_entity_poly.entity_id
_entity_poly.type
_entity_poly.pdbx_seq_one_letter_code
_entity_poly.pdbx_strand_id
1 'polypeptide(L)'
;MTSFIKVGKFYELYHMDAVIGVQELGLAFMRGDFAHSGFPEIAFGRYSESLVQKGYKVGRVEQTETPQMMDARCKQMATPTRHDKVVRREICSIVTKGTRTPSFSEGVESESDSAFLLAIKEKAGDTANESIYGVCFIDTSIGQFHLGQFDDDRQSSRLRTLLAHYPPAHLLYERHNLSPRTMQILKRMLGCCLQDALSPSESCDLS
;
A
#
# COMPACT_ATOMS: atom_id res chain seq x y z
N MET A 1 6.51 3.02 -4.40
CA MET A 1 6.21 3.30 -2.99
C MET A 1 7.07 4.48 -2.59
N THR A 2 6.49 5.50 -1.97
CA THR A 2 7.19 6.68 -1.48
C THR A 2 7.50 6.50 0.00
N SER A 3 8.76 6.67 0.40
CA SER A 3 9.20 6.39 1.76
C SER A 3 9.40 7.69 2.54
N PHE A 4 8.73 7.80 3.69
CA PHE A 4 8.95 8.86 4.66
C PHE A 4 9.89 8.31 5.73
N ILE A 5 11.13 8.80 5.76
CA ILE A 5 12.19 8.27 6.61
C ILE A 5 12.40 9.18 7.82
N LYS A 6 12.16 8.66 9.02
CA LYS A 6 12.34 9.46 10.23
C LYS A 6 13.82 9.72 10.53
N VAL A 7 14.14 10.99 10.66
CA VAL A 7 15.45 11.51 11.06
C VAL A 7 15.25 12.54 12.17
N GLY A 8 15.41 12.09 13.41
CA GLY A 8 15.11 12.91 14.59
C GLY A 8 13.62 13.22 14.70
N LYS A 9 13.28 14.51 14.60
CA LYS A 9 11.89 15.02 14.67
C LYS A 9 11.27 15.33 13.30
N PHE A 10 11.90 14.85 12.23
CA PHE A 10 11.48 15.10 10.85
C PHE A 10 11.28 13.78 10.11
N TYR A 11 10.38 13.80 9.13
CA TYR A 11 10.36 12.83 8.05
C TYR A 11 11.05 13.45 6.84
N GLU A 12 12.04 12.72 6.34
CA GLU A 12 12.83 13.09 5.18
C GLU A 12 12.49 12.18 3.99
N LEU A 13 12.55 12.74 2.80
CA LEU A 13 12.37 12.08 1.51
C LEU A 13 13.63 12.31 0.68
N TYR A 14 14.11 11.27 0.01
CA TYR A 14 15.35 11.33 -0.77
C TYR A 14 15.12 10.96 -2.22
N HIS A 15 15.94 11.54 -3.10
CA HIS A 15 15.97 11.25 -4.53
C HIS A 15 14.57 11.38 -5.16
N MET A 16 14.03 10.29 -5.72
CA MET A 16 12.73 10.30 -6.41
C MET A 16 11.58 10.63 -5.46
N ASP A 17 11.68 10.24 -4.19
CA ASP A 17 10.67 10.55 -3.18
C ASP A 17 10.67 12.05 -2.86
N ALA A 18 11.84 12.70 -2.86
CA ALA A 18 11.93 14.15 -2.68
C ALA A 18 11.29 14.91 -3.85
N VAL A 19 11.46 14.42 -5.08
CA VAL A 19 10.80 15.02 -6.26
C VAL A 19 9.28 14.94 -6.13
N ILE A 20 8.75 13.79 -5.70
CA ILE A 20 7.32 13.62 -5.38
C ILE A 20 6.90 14.59 -4.27
N GLY A 21 7.67 14.71 -3.19
CA GLY A 21 7.39 15.64 -2.10
C GLY A 21 7.29 17.10 -2.54
N VAL A 22 8.17 17.55 -3.43
CA VAL A 22 8.13 18.92 -3.97
C VAL A 22 6.92 19.10 -4.91
N GLN A 23 6.72 18.18 -5.85
CA GLN A 23 5.67 18.30 -6.87
C GLN A 23 4.26 18.13 -6.28
N GLU A 24 4.08 17.15 -5.40
CA GLU A 24 2.76 16.75 -4.93
C GLU A 24 2.37 17.39 -3.60
N LEU A 25 3.35 17.71 -2.74
CA LEU A 25 3.10 18.22 -1.39
C LEU A 25 3.53 19.68 -1.22
N GLY A 26 4.14 20.30 -2.23
CA GLY A 26 4.63 21.67 -2.17
C GLY A 26 5.79 21.86 -1.19
N LEU A 27 6.55 20.80 -0.90
CA LEU A 27 7.78 20.91 -0.12
C LEU A 27 8.85 21.69 -0.90
N ALA A 28 9.87 22.18 -0.20
CA ALA A 28 11.05 22.78 -0.81
C ALA A 28 12.23 21.80 -0.77
N PHE A 29 13.06 21.82 -1.80
CA PHE A 29 14.35 21.14 -1.75
C PHE A 29 15.26 21.80 -0.71
N MET A 30 15.87 20.98 0.14
CA MET A 30 16.93 21.39 1.05
C MET A 30 18.24 21.55 0.27
N ARG A 31 19.15 22.40 0.77
CA ARG A 31 20.47 22.56 0.15
C ARG A 31 21.26 21.25 0.24
N GLY A 32 21.87 20.85 -0.88
CA GLY A 32 22.72 19.68 -0.97
C GLY A 32 22.95 19.26 -2.43
N ASP A 33 23.76 18.22 -2.61
CA ASP A 33 24.15 17.72 -3.94
C ASP A 33 23.11 16.77 -4.56
N PHE A 34 22.05 16.42 -3.81
CA PHE A 34 21.00 15.50 -4.24
C PHE A 34 19.62 15.99 -3.81
N ALA A 35 18.59 15.52 -4.52
CA ALA A 35 17.21 15.84 -4.21
C ALA A 35 16.85 15.35 -2.79
N HIS A 36 16.56 16.29 -1.91
CA HIS A 36 16.26 16.04 -0.51
C HIS A 36 15.22 17.07 -0.05
N SER A 37 14.17 16.60 0.63
CA SER A 37 13.12 17.44 1.23
C SER A 37 12.59 16.77 2.49
N GLY A 38 11.92 17.51 3.37
CA GLY A 38 11.32 16.92 4.56
C GLY A 38 10.32 17.82 5.25
N PHE A 39 9.68 17.29 6.28
CA PHE A 39 8.67 17.98 7.09
C PHE A 39 8.68 17.49 8.54
N PRO A 40 8.21 18.28 9.52
CA PRO A 40 8.20 17.87 10.93
C PRO A 40 7.23 16.72 11.19
N GLU A 41 7.56 15.87 12.16
CA GLU A 41 6.78 14.65 12.51
C GLU A 41 5.27 14.91 12.70
N ILE A 42 4.91 16.04 13.32
CA ILE A 42 3.51 16.43 13.56
C ILE A 42 2.69 16.60 12.28
N ALA A 43 3.36 16.84 11.14
CA ALA A 43 2.71 17.02 9.85
C ALA A 43 2.54 15.71 9.06
N PHE A 44 2.97 14.56 9.62
CA PHE A 44 2.89 13.25 8.95
C PHE A 44 1.50 12.97 8.40
N GLY A 45 0.46 13.01 9.24
CA GLY A 45 -0.91 12.66 8.83
C GLY A 45 -1.42 13.49 7.66
N ARG A 46 -1.10 14.79 7.61
CA ARG A 46 -1.51 15.65 6.49
C ARG A 46 -0.80 15.27 5.18
N TYR A 47 0.51 15.06 5.23
CA TYR A 47 1.31 14.79 4.03
C TYR A 47 1.12 13.36 3.52
N SER A 48 1.00 12.38 4.42
CA SER A 48 0.70 10.99 4.05
C SER A 48 -0.69 10.91 3.40
N GLU A 49 -1.70 11.52 4.01
CA GLU A 49 -3.07 11.52 3.49
C GLU A 49 -3.15 12.13 2.09
N SER A 50 -2.47 13.26 1.87
CA SER A 50 -2.42 13.90 0.55
C SER A 50 -1.78 13.02 -0.52
N LEU A 51 -0.72 12.26 -0.21
CA LEU A 51 -0.11 11.33 -1.17
C LEU A 51 -1.02 10.13 -1.43
N VAL A 52 -1.63 9.58 -0.38
CA VAL A 52 -2.49 8.40 -0.53
C VAL A 52 -3.75 8.72 -1.33
N GLN A 53 -4.34 9.91 -1.19
CA GLN A 53 -5.47 10.35 -2.04
C GLN A 53 -5.09 10.47 -3.51
N LYS A 54 -3.84 10.82 -3.79
CA LYS A 54 -3.26 10.88 -5.14
C LYS A 54 -2.85 9.50 -5.70
N GLY A 55 -3.12 8.42 -4.96
CA GLY A 55 -2.85 7.03 -5.39
C GLY A 55 -1.44 6.52 -5.08
N TYR A 56 -0.62 7.29 -4.34
CA TYR A 56 0.70 6.82 -3.92
C TYR A 56 0.59 5.83 -2.75
N LYS A 57 1.49 4.84 -2.74
CA LYS A 57 1.72 3.99 -1.54
C LYS A 57 2.78 4.66 -0.67
N VAL A 58 2.45 4.92 0.59
CA VAL A 58 3.34 5.61 1.54
C VAL A 58 3.90 4.61 2.55
N GLY A 59 5.22 4.49 2.62
CA GLY A 59 5.92 3.72 3.65
C GLY A 59 6.41 4.63 4.77
N ARG A 60 6.01 4.35 6.02
CA ARG A 60 6.52 5.05 7.21
C ARG A 60 7.68 4.27 7.80
N VAL A 61 8.87 4.86 7.75
CA VAL A 61 10.08 4.30 8.35
C VAL A 61 10.37 5.06 9.65
N GLU A 62 10.28 4.38 10.77
CA GLU A 62 10.54 4.96 12.10
C GLU A 62 11.94 4.62 12.60
N GLN A 63 12.43 5.40 13.56
CA GLN A 63 13.60 5.03 14.35
C GLN A 63 13.15 4.09 15.48
N THR A 64 13.55 2.82 15.42
CA THR A 64 13.16 1.81 16.41
C THR A 64 14.16 1.65 17.55
N GLU A 65 15.09 2.60 17.65
CA GLU A 65 15.98 2.78 18.80
C GLU A 65 16.30 4.25 19.02
N THR A 66 16.59 4.61 20.26
CA THR A 66 17.10 5.94 20.63
C THR A 66 18.63 6.00 20.47
N PRO A 67 19.24 7.20 20.42
CA PRO A 67 20.70 7.33 20.44
C PRO A 67 21.36 6.62 21.63
N GLN A 68 20.73 6.65 22.81
CA GLN A 68 21.23 5.97 24.01
C GLN A 68 21.21 4.44 23.85
N MET A 69 20.16 3.90 23.22
CA MET A 69 20.07 2.46 22.91
C MET A 69 21.12 2.05 21.88
N MET A 70 21.33 2.86 20.84
CA MET A 70 22.38 2.67 19.84
C MET A 70 23.78 2.67 20.48
N ASP A 71 24.07 3.63 21.37
CA ASP A 71 25.33 3.72 22.10
C ASP A 71 25.56 2.48 22.98
N ALA A 72 24.51 2.02 23.68
CA ALA A 72 24.57 0.81 24.49
C ALA A 72 24.86 -0.43 23.62
N ARG A 73 24.20 -0.57 22.47
CA ARG A 73 24.47 -1.64 21.49
C ARG A 73 25.91 -1.59 21.00
N CYS A 74 26.41 -0.41 20.62
CA CYS A 74 27.78 -0.26 20.11
C CYS A 74 28.84 -0.61 21.17
N LYS A 75 28.60 -0.30 22.45
CA LYS A 75 29.51 -0.64 23.55
C LYS A 75 29.62 -2.15 23.80
N GLN A 76 28.58 -2.91 23.46
CA GLN A 76 28.57 -4.37 23.58
C GLN A 76 29.25 -5.07 22.39
N MET A 77 29.55 -4.34 21.31
CA MET A 77 30.23 -4.88 20.13
C MET A 77 31.75 -4.81 20.29
N ALA A 78 32.45 -5.89 19.93
CA ALA A 78 33.91 -5.92 19.97
C ALA A 78 34.55 -4.92 18.98
N THR A 79 33.95 -4.75 17.80
CA THR A 79 34.43 -3.82 16.75
C THR A 79 33.24 -3.22 15.97
N PRO A 80 32.63 -2.12 16.47
CA PRO A 80 31.51 -1.48 15.78
C PRO A 80 31.95 -0.81 14.48
N THR A 81 31.22 -1.06 13.41
CA THR A 81 31.46 -0.46 12.09
C THR A 81 30.76 0.89 11.97
N ARG A 82 30.96 1.59 10.84
CA ARG A 82 30.22 2.82 10.53
C ARG A 82 28.70 2.61 10.44
N HIS A 83 28.25 1.41 10.06
CA HIS A 83 26.83 1.08 9.92
C HIS A 83 26.16 0.81 11.27
N ASP A 84 26.94 0.41 12.29
CA ASP A 84 26.43 0.19 13.64
C ASP A 84 26.21 1.49 14.41
N LYS A 85 26.93 2.55 14.01
CA LYS A 85 26.90 3.91 14.59
C LYS A 85 25.72 4.76 14.09
N VAL A 86 24.66 4.14 13.61
CA VAL A 86 23.40 4.81 13.30
C VAL A 86 22.25 4.10 14.00
N VAL A 87 21.25 4.89 14.37
CA VAL A 87 19.97 4.40 14.86
C VAL A 87 19.28 3.52 13.81
N ARG A 88 18.78 2.37 14.27
CA ARG A 88 18.03 1.37 13.52
C ARG A 88 16.73 1.98 13.04
N ARG A 89 16.42 1.69 11.79
CA ARG A 89 15.24 2.15 11.09
C ARG A 89 14.55 0.99 10.42
N GLU A 90 13.25 0.90 10.60
CA GLU A 90 12.42 -0.19 10.10
C GLU A 90 11.12 0.39 9.54
N ILE A 91 10.55 -0.27 8.52
CA ILE A 91 9.22 0.10 8.03
C ILE A 91 8.21 -0.31 9.10
N CYS A 92 7.50 0.66 9.67
CA CYS A 92 6.50 0.42 10.71
C CYS A 92 5.07 0.40 10.16
N SER A 93 4.83 1.02 9.00
CA SER A 93 3.55 0.91 8.30
C SER A 93 3.67 1.20 6.82
N ILE A 94 2.78 0.61 6.03
CA ILE A 94 2.57 0.95 4.62
C ILE A 94 1.09 1.29 4.46
N VAL A 95 0.82 2.49 3.95
CA VAL A 95 -0.53 3.01 3.77
C VAL A 95 -0.82 3.19 2.28
N THR A 96 -1.98 2.72 1.86
CA THR A 96 -2.54 2.86 0.52
C THR A 96 -4.00 3.26 0.66
N LYS A 97 -4.66 3.67 -0.44
CA LYS A 97 -6.07 4.12 -0.38
C LYS A 97 -7.00 3.05 0.20
N GLY A 98 -6.77 1.77 -0.12
CA GLY A 98 -7.55 0.64 0.39
C GLY A 98 -7.04 0.01 1.69
N THR A 99 -6.01 0.56 2.33
CA THR A 99 -5.46 0.01 3.61
C THR A 99 -5.44 1.04 4.74
N ARG A 100 -6.25 2.09 4.61
CA ARG A 100 -6.37 3.14 5.62
C ARG A 100 -7.11 2.61 6.82
N THR A 101 -6.60 2.89 8.01
CA THR A 101 -7.29 2.58 9.25
C THR A 101 -7.54 3.88 10.00
N PRO A 102 -8.62 4.01 10.81
CA PRO A 102 -8.99 5.25 11.50
C PRO A 102 -8.02 5.67 12.63
N SER A 103 -6.76 5.25 12.58
CA SER A 103 -5.81 5.41 13.67
C SER A 103 -5.55 6.88 14.04
N PHE A 104 -5.31 7.11 15.33
CA PHE A 104 -5.14 8.40 16.01
C PHE A 104 -3.94 9.22 15.48
N SER A 105 -4.01 9.76 14.27
CA SER A 105 -3.21 10.92 13.78
C SER A 105 -3.45 11.23 12.30
N GLU A 106 -4.45 10.63 11.67
CA GLU A 106 -4.69 10.82 10.23
C GLU A 106 -5.86 11.80 10.03
N GLY A 107 -5.67 12.68 9.04
CA GLY A 107 -6.47 13.88 8.85
C GLY A 107 -7.96 13.63 8.63
N VAL A 108 -8.70 14.73 8.77
CA VAL A 108 -10.15 14.84 8.61
C VAL A 108 -10.67 13.97 7.48
N GLU A 109 -11.64 13.11 7.82
CA GLU A 109 -12.44 12.28 6.91
C GLU A 109 -12.80 13.08 5.66
N SER A 110 -12.21 12.69 4.52
CA SER A 110 -12.61 13.19 3.21
C SER A 110 -13.52 12.16 2.57
N GLU A 111 -14.79 12.54 2.47
CA GLU A 111 -15.95 11.96 1.77
C GLU A 111 -16.22 10.43 1.85
N SER A 112 -17.51 10.15 2.01
CA SER A 112 -18.16 8.91 2.43
C SER A 112 -18.14 7.74 1.43
N ASP A 113 -17.09 7.58 0.64
CA ASP A 113 -16.96 6.43 -0.25
C ASP A 113 -16.08 5.37 0.41
N SER A 114 -16.70 4.24 0.76
CA SER A 114 -16.03 3.03 1.24
C SER A 114 -14.89 2.65 0.28
N ALA A 115 -13.66 2.59 0.79
CA ALA A 115 -12.46 2.30 0.00
C ALA A 115 -12.09 0.82 0.13
N PHE A 116 -12.77 -0.05 -0.63
CA PHE A 116 -12.55 -1.48 -0.51
C PHE A 116 -11.16 -1.93 -0.99
N LEU A 117 -10.53 -2.82 -0.22
CA LEU A 117 -9.44 -3.69 -0.69
C LEU A 117 -10.06 -4.99 -1.16
N LEU A 118 -9.89 -5.35 -2.44
CA LEU A 118 -10.40 -6.59 -3.03
C LEU A 118 -9.25 -7.50 -3.43
N ALA A 119 -9.27 -8.74 -2.98
CA ALA A 119 -8.48 -9.83 -3.53
C ALA A 119 -9.36 -10.70 -4.43
N ILE A 120 -8.86 -11.03 -5.63
CA ILE A 120 -9.55 -11.89 -6.60
C ILE A 120 -8.65 -13.01 -7.10
N LYS A 121 -9.22 -14.20 -7.21
CA LYS A 121 -8.64 -15.39 -7.83
C LYS A 121 -9.62 -15.92 -8.88
N GLU A 122 -9.11 -16.30 -10.03
CA GLU A 122 -9.88 -16.91 -11.12
C GLU A 122 -9.46 -18.37 -11.33
N LYS A 123 -10.45 -19.23 -11.56
CA LYS A 123 -10.28 -20.60 -12.06
C LYS A 123 -11.16 -20.76 -13.31
N ALA A 124 -10.70 -21.52 -14.30
CA ALA A 124 -11.55 -21.87 -15.43
C ALA A 124 -12.75 -22.72 -14.95
N GLY A 125 -13.94 -22.42 -15.45
CA GLY A 125 -15.14 -23.22 -15.20
C GLY A 125 -15.15 -24.52 -16.00
N ASP A 126 -16.19 -25.33 -15.77
CA ASP A 126 -16.36 -26.63 -16.44
C ASP A 126 -16.64 -26.49 -17.94
N THR A 127 -17.31 -25.39 -18.33
CA THR A 127 -17.63 -25.09 -19.73
C THR A 127 -16.67 -24.05 -20.31
N ALA A 128 -16.42 -24.12 -21.62
CA ALA A 128 -15.53 -23.19 -22.31
C ALA A 128 -15.98 -21.72 -22.13
N ASN A 129 -15.03 -20.87 -21.70
CA ASN A 129 -15.21 -19.44 -21.39
C ASN A 129 -16.08 -19.12 -20.14
N GLU A 130 -16.35 -20.09 -19.28
CA GLU A 130 -16.86 -19.81 -17.93
C GLU A 130 -15.69 -19.67 -16.95
N SER A 131 -15.92 -18.91 -15.88
CA SER A 131 -14.92 -18.71 -14.84
C SER A 131 -15.56 -18.87 -13.47
N ILE A 132 -14.80 -19.43 -12.54
CA ILE A 132 -15.13 -19.46 -11.12
C ILE A 132 -14.24 -18.42 -10.45
N TYR A 133 -14.84 -17.46 -9.76
CA TYR A 133 -14.10 -16.45 -9.01
C TYR A 133 -14.17 -16.74 -7.52
N GLY A 134 -13.01 -16.68 -6.87
CA GLY A 134 -12.89 -16.51 -5.42
C GLY A 134 -12.59 -15.05 -5.13
N VAL A 135 -13.35 -14.44 -4.22
CA VAL A 135 -13.20 -13.03 -3.83
C VAL A 135 -13.13 -12.89 -2.32
N CYS A 136 -12.27 -12.00 -1.86
CA CYS A 136 -12.22 -11.53 -0.48
C CYS A 136 -12.07 -10.02 -0.50
N PHE A 137 -12.98 -9.27 0.12
CA PHE A 137 -12.85 -7.81 0.19
C PHE A 137 -13.22 -7.26 1.56
N ILE A 138 -12.64 -6.10 1.88
CA ILE A 138 -12.76 -5.45 3.18
C ILE A 138 -12.76 -3.93 3.02
N ASP A 139 -13.60 -3.26 3.80
CA ASP A 139 -13.38 -1.87 4.19
C ASP A 139 -12.52 -1.85 5.45
N THR A 140 -11.26 -1.42 5.33
CA THR A 140 -10.30 -1.45 6.44
C THR A 140 -10.62 -0.44 7.54
N SER A 141 -11.53 0.50 7.30
CA SER A 141 -12.03 1.41 8.33
C SER A 141 -13.03 0.74 9.26
N ILE A 142 -13.82 -0.21 8.74
CA ILE A 142 -14.87 -0.93 9.49
C ILE A 142 -14.35 -2.28 10.00
N GLY A 143 -13.40 -2.91 9.30
CA GLY A 143 -12.86 -4.21 9.68
C GLY A 143 -13.73 -5.41 9.30
N GLN A 144 -14.75 -5.21 8.46
CA GLN A 144 -15.66 -6.27 8.02
C GLN A 144 -15.17 -6.92 6.72
N PHE A 145 -14.87 -8.22 6.79
CA PHE A 145 -14.52 -9.02 5.61
C PHE A 145 -15.76 -9.60 4.94
N HIS A 146 -15.74 -9.59 3.61
CA HIS A 146 -16.67 -10.29 2.75
C HIS A 146 -15.90 -11.34 1.95
N LEU A 147 -16.19 -12.62 2.20
CA LEU A 147 -15.58 -13.75 1.51
C LEU A 147 -16.64 -14.47 0.70
N GLY A 148 -16.34 -14.80 -0.55
CA GLY A 148 -17.28 -15.51 -1.41
C GLY A 148 -16.61 -16.21 -2.57
N GLN A 149 -17.34 -17.18 -3.12
CA GLN A 149 -17.01 -17.85 -4.37
C GLN A 149 -18.27 -17.92 -5.22
N PHE A 150 -18.13 -17.72 -6.52
CA PHE A 150 -19.24 -17.88 -7.46
C PHE A 150 -18.74 -18.30 -8.85
N ASP A 151 -19.51 -19.16 -9.50
CA ASP A 151 -19.42 -19.37 -10.94
C ASP A 151 -19.95 -18.13 -11.67
N ASP A 152 -19.34 -17.81 -12.79
CA ASP A 152 -19.67 -16.63 -13.58
C ASP A 152 -19.74 -16.99 -15.07
N ASP A 153 -20.60 -16.24 -15.76
CA ASP A 153 -20.92 -16.49 -17.15
C ASP A 153 -19.82 -15.97 -18.09
N ARG A 154 -20.02 -16.22 -19.40
CA ARG A 154 -19.05 -15.83 -20.44
C ARG A 154 -18.80 -14.32 -20.50
N GLN A 155 -19.70 -13.50 -19.95
CA GLN A 155 -19.60 -12.04 -19.88
C GLN A 155 -19.04 -11.51 -18.56
N SER A 156 -18.80 -12.40 -17.59
CA SER A 156 -18.44 -12.08 -16.21
C SER A 156 -19.43 -11.10 -15.56
N SER A 157 -20.72 -11.38 -15.75
CA SER A 157 -21.83 -10.54 -15.29
C SER A 157 -21.83 -10.39 -13.77
N ARG A 158 -21.56 -11.45 -13.01
CA ARG A 158 -21.52 -11.40 -11.55
C ARG A 158 -20.31 -10.64 -11.04
N LEU A 159 -19.13 -10.82 -11.65
CA LEU A 159 -17.95 -10.03 -11.34
C LEU A 159 -18.20 -8.54 -11.59
N ARG A 160 -18.79 -8.17 -12.73
CA ARG A 160 -19.13 -6.78 -13.04
C ARG A 160 -20.09 -6.19 -12.03
N THR A 161 -21.11 -6.96 -11.63
CA THR A 161 -22.05 -6.56 -10.58
C THR A 161 -21.31 -6.35 -9.25
N LEU A 162 -20.43 -7.26 -8.84
CA LEU A 162 -19.64 -7.11 -7.63
C LEU A 162 -18.80 -5.82 -7.64
N LEU A 163 -18.08 -5.56 -8.74
CA LEU A 163 -17.24 -4.37 -8.88
C LEU A 163 -18.06 -3.06 -8.93
N ALA A 164 -19.31 -3.12 -9.37
CA ALA A 164 -20.21 -1.96 -9.39
C ALA A 164 -20.82 -1.68 -8.01
N HIS A 165 -21.15 -2.73 -7.24
CA HIS A 165 -21.71 -2.60 -5.89
C HIS A 165 -20.65 -2.27 -4.83
N TYR A 166 -19.45 -2.82 -4.99
CA TYR A 166 -18.33 -2.67 -4.06
C TYR A 166 -17.08 -2.24 -4.83
N PRO A 167 -17.01 -0.97 -5.28
CA PRO A 167 -15.89 -0.48 -6.07
C PRO A 167 -14.59 -0.51 -5.24
N PRO A 168 -13.56 -1.28 -5.65
CA PRO A 168 -12.32 -1.35 -4.92
C PRO A 168 -11.42 -0.14 -5.18
N ALA A 169 -10.84 0.40 -4.12
CA ALA A 169 -9.74 1.37 -4.19
C ALA A 169 -8.38 0.70 -4.41
N HIS A 170 -8.27 -0.59 -4.04
CA HIS A 170 -7.07 -1.38 -4.19
C HIS A 170 -7.43 -2.84 -4.54
N LEU A 171 -6.84 -3.37 -5.60
CA LEU A 171 -7.04 -4.72 -6.10
C LEU A 171 -5.77 -5.57 -5.94
N LEU A 172 -5.92 -6.75 -5.36
CA LEU A 172 -4.91 -7.79 -5.26
C LEU A 172 -5.30 -8.97 -6.15
N TYR A 173 -4.34 -9.52 -6.89
CA TYR A 173 -4.54 -10.75 -7.65
C TYR A 173 -3.24 -11.51 -7.80
N GLU A 174 -3.33 -12.81 -8.07
CA GLU A 174 -2.16 -13.62 -8.33
C GLU A 174 -1.61 -13.38 -9.74
N ARG A 175 -0.30 -13.21 -9.83
CA ARG A 175 0.41 -13.00 -11.09
C ARG A 175 0.18 -14.20 -12.02
N HIS A 176 -0.18 -13.91 -13.27
CA HIS A 176 -0.49 -14.91 -14.31
C HIS A 176 -1.73 -15.78 -14.07
N ASN A 177 -2.55 -15.49 -13.04
CA ASN A 177 -3.78 -16.25 -12.80
C ASN A 177 -4.98 -15.75 -13.61
N LEU A 178 -5.17 -14.43 -13.73
CA LEU A 178 -6.36 -13.86 -14.35
C LEU A 178 -6.34 -14.00 -15.88
N SER A 179 -7.50 -14.34 -16.45
CA SER A 179 -7.67 -14.47 -17.89
C SER A 179 -7.56 -13.11 -18.60
N PRO A 180 -7.20 -13.08 -19.91
CA PRO A 180 -7.17 -11.82 -20.68
C PRO A 180 -8.50 -11.06 -20.64
N ARG A 181 -9.62 -11.79 -20.60
CA ARG A 181 -10.97 -11.23 -20.46
C ARG A 181 -11.10 -10.49 -19.12
N THR A 182 -10.78 -11.14 -18.02
CA THR A 182 -10.85 -10.56 -16.67
C THR A 182 -9.96 -9.35 -16.56
N MET A 183 -8.71 -9.44 -17.05
CA MET A 183 -7.79 -8.30 -17.08
C MET A 183 -8.32 -7.12 -17.88
N GLN A 184 -9.02 -7.35 -18.99
CA GLN A 184 -9.67 -6.29 -19.76
C GLN A 184 -10.83 -5.63 -19.00
N ILE A 185 -11.63 -6.42 -18.27
CA ILE A 185 -12.71 -5.91 -17.42
C ILE A 185 -12.13 -5.02 -16.31
N LEU A 186 -11.12 -5.51 -15.59
CA LEU A 186 -10.48 -4.77 -14.50
C LEU A 186 -9.85 -3.47 -15.01
N LYS A 187 -9.12 -3.50 -16.13
CA LYS A 187 -8.54 -2.27 -16.72
C LYS A 187 -9.61 -1.24 -17.10
N ARG A 188 -10.77 -1.69 -17.61
CA ARG A 188 -11.85 -0.80 -18.05
C ARG A 188 -12.66 -0.23 -16.89
N MET A 189 -12.98 -1.05 -15.89
CA MET A 189 -13.81 -0.63 -14.76
C MET A 189 -13.00 0.03 -13.64
N LEU A 190 -11.75 -0.38 -13.45
CA LEU A 190 -10.90 0.00 -12.32
C LEU A 190 -9.67 0.80 -12.77
N GLY A 191 -9.82 1.66 -13.77
CA GLY A 191 -8.70 2.38 -14.40
C GLY A 191 -7.87 3.27 -13.45
N CYS A 192 -8.48 3.73 -12.35
CA CYS A 192 -7.81 4.52 -11.29
C CYS A 192 -7.49 3.71 -10.02
N CYS A 193 -7.87 2.43 -9.99
CA CYS A 193 -7.63 1.55 -8.85
C CYS A 193 -6.17 1.14 -8.78
N LEU A 194 -5.60 1.12 -7.58
CA LEU A 194 -4.29 0.56 -7.35
C LEU A 194 -4.32 -0.95 -7.56
N GLN A 195 -3.38 -1.52 -8.31
CA GLN A 195 -3.37 -2.95 -8.62
C GLN A 195 -2.03 -3.60 -8.24
N ASP A 196 -2.09 -4.67 -7.45
CA ASP A 196 -0.92 -5.46 -7.05
C ASP A 196 -1.02 -6.92 -7.50
N ALA A 197 -0.06 -7.32 -8.35
CA ALA A 197 0.13 -8.70 -8.80
C ALA A 197 1.07 -9.43 -7.83
N LEU A 198 0.49 -10.27 -6.98
CA LEU A 198 1.21 -11.07 -5.99
C LEU A 198 1.86 -12.28 -6.66
N SER A 199 3.11 -12.58 -6.30
CA SER A 199 3.73 -13.86 -6.65
C SER A 199 3.03 -14.98 -5.88
N PRO A 200 2.78 -16.15 -6.50
CA PRO A 200 2.36 -17.33 -5.76
C PRO A 200 3.41 -17.62 -4.67
N SER A 201 3.00 -17.70 -3.41
CA SER A 201 3.87 -18.28 -2.40
C SER A 201 3.94 -19.79 -2.63
N GLU A 202 5.11 -20.40 -2.45
CA GLU A 202 5.33 -21.87 -2.54
C GLU A 202 4.48 -22.69 -1.54
N SER A 203 3.57 -22.07 -0.80
CA SER A 203 2.82 -22.62 0.34
C SER A 203 1.29 -22.60 0.19
N CYS A 204 0.74 -22.22 -0.96
CA CYS A 204 -0.71 -22.27 -1.21
C CYS A 204 -1.13 -23.38 -2.18
N ASP A 205 -0.51 -24.55 -2.07
CA ASP A 205 -1.13 -25.79 -2.54
C ASP A 205 -2.09 -26.29 -1.45
N LEU A 206 -3.32 -25.78 -1.47
CA LEU A 206 -4.42 -26.43 -0.74
C LEU A 206 -4.88 -27.61 -1.60
N SER A 207 -4.27 -28.77 -1.34
CA SER A 207 -4.71 -30.09 -1.79
C SER A 207 -6.05 -30.48 -1.19
#